data_AF-A0A5K4FD64-F1
#
_entry.id   AF-A0A5K4FD64-F1
#
_cell.length_a   1.000
_cell.length_b   1.000
_cell.length_c   1.000
_cell.angle_alpha   90.00
_cell.angle_beta   90.00
_cell.angle_gamma   90.00
#
_symmetry.space_group_name_H-M   'P 1'
#
loop_
_entity.id
_entity.type
_entity.pdbx_description
1 polymer ?
#
loop_
_entity_poly.entity_id
_entity_poly.type
_entity_poly.pdbx_seq_one_letter_code
_entity_poly.pdbx_strand_id
1 'polypeptide(L)'
;MRHLPAAFPFYPLANPKGVEHSCEVCSKPAYLQCGVCRITYYCGIEHQKIDWVGIHKKICLDLISFRESKGFVSKDKREKKSEELQNKNLDLVRLTQLEAQKLLFEGKSEEALPAALQCLKFAVRAYGIACVELVSPYLVLAESCIGLGKLNQAETYLAQAQWIVLKAQHECSNSIQSQLHRKLGLLYAAKCNYELALECLAKDIFYASLEYGTDHIRTAGGYFQMAEVFYAMYKANGNKGSHDQNFQKSQLNLCIPQLLQKFQK
;
A
#
# COMPACT_ATOMS: atom_id res chain seq x y z
N MET A 1 23.45 -11.35 9.10
CA MET A 1 22.08 -11.20 8.53
C MET A 1 21.10 -11.80 9.55
N ARG A 2 20.04 -11.11 9.99
CA ARG A 2 19.00 -11.80 10.80
C ARG A 2 18.20 -12.70 9.87
N HIS A 3 18.36 -14.01 10.02
CA HIS A 3 17.58 -15.04 9.34
C HIS A 3 16.09 -14.89 9.69
N LEU A 4 15.21 -15.48 8.87
CA LEU A 4 13.79 -15.60 9.18
C LEU A 4 13.65 -16.22 10.58
N PRO A 5 12.95 -15.57 11.54
CA PRO A 5 12.80 -16.13 12.87
C PRO A 5 12.00 -17.43 12.81
N ALA A 6 12.31 -18.36 13.71
CA ALA A 6 11.49 -19.55 13.91
C ALA A 6 10.03 -19.13 14.12
N ALA A 7 9.12 -19.75 13.38
CA ALA A 7 7.69 -19.60 13.60
C ALA A 7 7.22 -20.70 14.53
N PHE A 8 6.35 -20.37 15.48
CA PHE A 8 5.66 -21.39 16.26
C PHE A 8 4.40 -21.82 15.52
N PRO A 9 4.21 -23.13 15.28
CA PRO A 9 2.92 -23.66 14.87
C PRO A 9 1.84 -23.22 15.86
N PHE A 10 0.72 -22.77 15.32
CA PHE A 10 -0.40 -22.25 16.07
C PHE A 10 -1.68 -22.97 15.64
N TYR A 11 -2.45 -23.45 16.61
CA TYR A 11 -3.66 -24.23 16.37
C TYR A 11 -4.90 -23.39 16.71
N PRO A 12 -5.69 -22.92 15.71
CA PRO A 12 -6.85 -22.06 15.96
C PRO A 12 -7.91 -22.63 16.92
N LEU A 13 -8.01 -23.96 17.01
CA LEU A 13 -8.91 -24.65 17.94
C LEU A 13 -8.50 -24.50 19.41
N ALA A 14 -7.26 -24.12 19.69
CA ALA A 14 -6.76 -23.86 21.04
C ALA A 14 -7.07 -22.43 21.53
N ASN A 15 -7.75 -21.63 20.70
CA ASN A 15 -8.04 -20.25 21.04
C ASN A 15 -9.11 -20.14 22.13
N PRO A 16 -9.03 -19.11 23.00
CA PRO A 16 -10.17 -18.72 23.80
C PRO A 16 -11.39 -18.50 22.90
N LYS A 17 -12.57 -18.90 23.39
CA LYS A 17 -13.82 -18.78 22.63
C LYS A 17 -14.02 -17.35 22.11
N GLY A 18 -14.24 -17.22 20.80
CA GLY A 18 -14.45 -15.93 20.12
C GLY A 18 -13.18 -15.19 19.72
N VAL A 19 -12.00 -15.75 19.98
CA VAL A 19 -10.72 -15.18 19.53
C VAL A 19 -10.26 -15.87 18.27
N GLU A 20 -10.15 -15.12 17.18
CA GLU A 20 -9.56 -15.59 15.92
C GLU A 20 -8.27 -14.82 15.62
N HIS A 21 -7.33 -15.50 14.96
CA HIS A 21 -6.09 -14.89 14.50
C HIS A 21 -6.00 -15.04 13.00
N SER A 22 -5.87 -13.90 12.33
CA SER A 22 -5.74 -13.81 10.88
C SER A 22 -4.30 -13.51 10.48
N CYS A 23 -3.94 -13.92 9.26
CA CYS A 23 -2.67 -13.61 8.65
C CYS A 23 -2.52 -12.09 8.48
N GLU A 24 -1.36 -11.59 8.86
CA GLU A 24 -1.02 -10.16 8.78
C GLU A 24 -1.05 -9.59 7.36
N VAL A 25 -0.79 -10.45 6.35
CA VAL A 25 -0.65 -10.06 4.94
C VAL A 25 -1.94 -10.20 4.14
N CYS A 26 -2.74 -11.25 4.39
CA CYS A 26 -3.90 -11.59 3.55
C CYS A 26 -5.22 -11.77 4.30
N SER A 27 -5.23 -11.59 5.63
CA SER A 27 -6.40 -11.72 6.51
C SER A 27 -7.07 -13.11 6.56
N LYS A 28 -6.57 -14.11 5.83
CA LYS A 28 -7.01 -15.52 5.97
C LYS A 28 -6.64 -16.08 7.35
N PRO A 29 -7.26 -17.17 7.82
CA PRO A 29 -6.88 -17.81 9.09
C PRO A 29 -5.38 -18.08 9.19
N ALA A 30 -4.80 -17.78 10.35
CA ALA A 30 -3.38 -17.99 10.62
C ALA A 30 -3.11 -19.34 11.29
N TYR A 31 -1.92 -19.89 11.00
CA TYR A 31 -1.42 -21.17 11.54
C TYR A 31 0.02 -21.06 12.05
N LEU A 32 0.64 -19.89 11.91
CA LEU A 32 2.00 -19.60 12.36
C LEU A 32 2.02 -18.30 13.14
N GLN A 33 2.81 -18.25 14.20
CA GLN A 33 3.05 -17.07 15.00
C GLN A 33 4.54 -16.71 14.97
N CYS A 34 4.87 -15.43 14.85
CA CYS A 34 6.25 -14.96 14.91
C CYS A 34 6.90 -15.36 16.25
N GLY A 35 8.01 -16.11 16.22
CA GLY A 35 8.66 -16.58 17.43
C GLY A 35 9.36 -15.52 18.27
N VAL A 36 9.56 -14.31 17.71
CA VAL A 36 10.21 -13.18 18.41
C VAL A 36 9.17 -12.33 19.13
N CYS A 37 8.30 -11.63 18.39
CA CYS A 37 7.33 -10.72 19.02
C CYS A 37 6.10 -11.44 19.58
N ARG A 38 5.75 -12.63 19.07
CA ARG A 38 4.50 -13.35 19.36
C ARG A 38 3.22 -12.52 19.13
N ILE A 39 3.31 -11.43 18.39
CA ILE A 39 2.18 -10.52 18.10
C ILE A 39 1.59 -10.77 16.72
N THR A 40 2.46 -11.06 15.76
CA THR A 40 2.08 -11.20 14.35
C THR A 40 1.89 -12.65 13.98
N TYR A 41 0.83 -12.91 13.23
CA TYR A 41 0.39 -14.24 12.81
C TYR A 41 0.35 -14.34 11.28
N TYR A 42 0.58 -15.53 10.76
CA TYR A 42 0.64 -15.81 9.32
C TYR A 42 -0.11 -17.09 8.96
N CYS A 43 -0.67 -17.14 7.75
CA CYS A 43 -1.29 -18.37 7.22
C CYS A 43 -0.25 -19.40 6.74
N GLY A 44 1.02 -19.02 6.61
CA GLY A 44 2.09 -19.91 6.14
C GLY A 44 3.44 -19.21 6.09
N ILE A 45 4.51 -19.98 5.87
CA ILE A 45 5.90 -19.50 5.89
C ILE A 45 6.14 -18.47 4.78
N GLU A 46 5.47 -18.59 3.64
CA GLU A 46 5.65 -17.66 2.51
C GLU A 46 5.25 -16.22 2.88
N HIS A 47 4.07 -16.01 3.48
CA HIS A 47 3.69 -14.67 3.97
C HIS A 47 4.57 -14.19 5.13
N GLN A 48 5.08 -15.09 5.97
CA GLN A 48 6.05 -14.71 7.00
C GLN A 48 7.36 -14.20 6.38
N LYS A 49 7.87 -14.85 5.32
CA LYS A 49 9.07 -14.42 4.59
C LYS A 49 8.87 -13.05 3.93
N ILE A 50 7.75 -12.89 3.22
CA ILE A 50 7.40 -11.63 2.54
C ILE A 50 7.31 -10.49 3.56
N ASP A 51 6.59 -10.68 4.66
CA ASP A 51 6.50 -9.67 5.73
C ASP A 51 7.86 -9.41 6.40
N TRP A 52 8.67 -10.45 6.65
CA TRP A 52 10.01 -10.31 7.22
C TRP A 52 10.94 -9.46 6.38
N VAL A 53 10.99 -9.70 5.08
CA VAL A 53 11.80 -8.94 4.13
C VAL A 53 11.23 -7.53 3.94
N GLY A 54 9.91 -7.41 3.80
CA GLY A 54 9.24 -6.14 3.56
C GLY A 54 9.37 -5.15 4.72
N ILE A 55 9.06 -5.58 5.95
CA ILE A 55 9.03 -4.63 7.08
C ILE A 55 9.22 -5.26 8.46
N HIS A 56 8.74 -6.48 8.69
CA HIS A 56 8.62 -7.06 10.03
C HIS A 56 9.95 -7.11 10.75
N LYS A 57 11.05 -7.41 10.05
CA LYS A 57 12.40 -7.41 10.64
C LYS A 57 12.77 -6.09 11.33
N LYS A 58 12.27 -4.96 10.82
CA LYS A 58 12.56 -3.61 11.34
C LYS A 58 11.67 -3.24 12.52
N ILE A 59 10.43 -3.73 12.54
CA ILE A 59 9.41 -3.33 13.53
C ILE A 59 9.12 -4.39 14.60
N CYS A 60 9.65 -5.62 14.45
CA CYS A 60 9.26 -6.78 15.26
C CYS A 60 9.34 -6.52 16.78
N LEU A 61 10.44 -5.95 17.26
CA LEU A 61 10.62 -5.63 18.68
C LEU A 61 9.77 -4.44 19.12
N ASP A 62 9.52 -3.49 18.22
CA ASP A 62 8.70 -2.32 18.51
C ASP A 62 7.23 -2.69 18.73
N LEU A 63 6.74 -3.71 18.03
CA LEU A 63 5.39 -4.24 18.23
C LEU A 63 5.16 -4.67 19.69
N ILE A 64 6.18 -5.20 20.37
CA ILE A 64 6.10 -5.67 21.77
C ILE A 64 5.71 -4.51 22.70
N SER A 65 6.28 -3.32 22.49
CA SER A 65 6.02 -2.13 23.30
C SER A 65 4.55 -1.70 23.29
N PHE A 66 3.79 -2.02 22.23
CA PHE A 66 2.38 -1.67 22.13
C PHE A 66 1.43 -2.62 22.87
N ARG A 67 1.91 -3.76 23.37
CA ARG A 67 1.12 -4.73 24.13
C ARG A 67 1.41 -4.76 25.63
N GLU A 68 2.49 -4.14 26.08
CA GLU A 68 2.84 -4.14 27.51
C GLU A 68 1.67 -3.66 28.35
N SER A 69 1.32 -4.45 29.39
CA SER A 69 0.25 -4.07 30.29
C SER A 69 0.58 -2.75 30.97
N LYS A 70 -0.44 -1.90 31.12
CA LYS A 70 -0.34 -0.70 31.96
C LYS A 70 -0.26 -1.17 33.40
N GLY A 71 0.94 -1.44 33.90
CA GLY A 71 1.16 -1.73 35.33
C GLY A 71 0.62 -0.59 36.21
N PHE A 72 0.53 -0.83 37.51
CA PHE A 72 0.08 0.19 38.46
C PHE A 72 1.17 1.26 38.65
N VAL A 73 1.16 2.27 37.79
CA VAL A 73 2.07 3.43 37.82
C VAL A 73 1.32 4.72 38.13
N SER A 74 2.03 5.72 38.65
CA SER A 74 1.48 7.06 38.92
C SER A 74 0.93 7.72 37.66
N LYS A 75 0.05 8.71 37.83
CA LYS A 75 -0.54 9.47 36.72
C LYS A 75 0.53 10.08 35.80
N ASP A 76 1.51 10.78 36.36
CA ASP A 76 2.58 11.41 35.59
C ASP A 76 3.42 10.39 34.80
N LYS A 77 3.73 9.24 35.40
CA LYS A 77 4.45 8.16 34.71
C LYS A 77 3.60 7.55 33.57
N ARG A 78 2.28 7.50 33.74
CA ARG A 78 1.34 7.02 32.72
C ARG A 78 1.25 7.97 31.54
N GLU A 79 1.17 9.27 31.81
CA GLU A 79 1.13 10.32 30.77
C GLU A 79 2.43 10.32 29.97
N LYS A 80 3.58 10.34 30.65
CA LYS A 80 4.89 10.25 30.00
C LYS A 80 5.03 8.98 29.12
N LYS A 81 4.64 7.80 29.64
CA LYS A 81 4.67 6.56 28.85
C LYS A 81 3.72 6.62 27.63
N SER A 82 2.58 7.31 27.76
CA SER A 82 1.62 7.49 26.66
C SER A 82 2.21 8.38 25.57
N GLU A 83 2.85 9.49 25.93
CA GLU A 83 3.54 10.39 25.00
C GLU A 83 4.69 9.67 24.28
N GLU A 84 5.52 8.92 25.02
CA GLU A 84 6.61 8.12 24.45
C GLU A 84 6.08 7.09 23.44
N LEU A 85 4.97 6.42 23.76
CA LEU A 85 4.34 5.45 22.86
C LEU A 85 3.74 6.11 21.61
N GLN A 86 3.21 7.33 21.75
CA GLN A 86 2.67 8.10 20.65
C GLN A 86 3.78 8.58 19.70
N ASN A 87 4.88 9.10 20.23
CA ASN A 87 6.05 9.48 19.44
C ASN A 87 6.62 8.26 18.70
N LYS A 88 6.78 7.13 19.40
CA LYS A 88 7.21 5.87 18.78
C LYS A 88 6.26 5.41 17.67
N ASN A 89 4.95 5.60 17.84
CA ASN A 89 3.98 5.26 16.80
C ASN A 89 4.14 6.14 15.55
N LEU A 90 4.37 7.46 15.72
CA LEU A 90 4.63 8.37 14.60
C LEU A 90 5.92 8.01 13.86
N ASP A 91 6.98 7.65 14.58
CA ASP A 91 8.22 7.15 13.98
C ASP A 91 7.99 5.89 13.13
N LEU A 92 7.13 4.98 13.60
CA LEU A 92 6.75 3.78 12.86
C LEU A 92 5.90 4.08 11.63
N VAL A 93 4.98 5.05 11.69
CA VAL A 93 4.25 5.53 10.49
C VAL A 93 5.26 5.97 9.43
N ARG A 94 6.22 6.83 9.80
CA ARG A 94 7.23 7.32 8.88
C ARG A 94 8.11 6.21 8.32
N LEU A 95 8.61 5.32 9.18
CA LEU A 95 9.48 4.20 8.79
C LEU A 95 8.78 3.28 7.78
N THR A 96 7.56 2.87 8.09
CA THR A 96 6.78 1.95 7.25
C THR A 96 6.37 2.58 5.92
N GLN A 97 6.03 3.88 5.92
CA GLN A 97 5.73 4.62 4.69
C GLN A 97 6.95 4.71 3.76
N LEU A 98 8.11 5.10 4.29
CA LEU A 98 9.34 5.21 3.53
C LEU A 98 9.79 3.86 2.97
N GLU A 99 9.68 2.79 3.77
CA GLU A 99 10.05 1.46 3.31
C GLU A 99 9.12 0.97 2.20
N ALA A 100 7.81 1.16 2.34
CA ALA A 100 6.85 0.76 1.33
C ALA A 100 7.09 1.51 0.00
N GLN A 101 7.31 2.83 0.07
CA GLN A 101 7.63 3.65 -1.11
C GLN A 101 8.95 3.22 -1.77
N LYS A 102 9.98 2.96 -0.97
CA LYS A 102 11.26 2.45 -1.46
C LYS A 102 11.09 1.11 -2.20
N LEU A 103 10.35 0.16 -1.61
CA LEU A 103 10.13 -1.15 -2.21
C LEU A 103 9.33 -1.06 -3.51
N LEU A 104 8.31 -0.18 -3.56
CA LEU A 104 7.58 0.10 -4.80
C LEU A 104 8.49 0.70 -5.87
N PHE A 105 9.36 1.63 -5.49
CA PHE A 105 10.37 2.18 -6.40
C PHE A 105 11.28 1.06 -6.93
N GLU A 106 11.72 0.12 -6.10
CA GLU A 106 12.49 -1.05 -6.52
C GLU A 106 11.68 -2.10 -7.33
N GLY A 107 10.38 -1.88 -7.56
CA GLY A 107 9.48 -2.82 -8.25
C GLY A 107 9.05 -4.03 -7.40
N LYS A 108 9.41 -4.05 -6.12
CA LYS A 108 9.14 -5.13 -5.15
C LYS A 108 7.76 -4.99 -4.53
N SER A 109 6.74 -5.17 -5.37
CA SER A 109 5.33 -4.95 -4.98
C SER A 109 4.84 -5.95 -3.92
N GLU A 110 5.39 -7.16 -3.90
CA GLU A 110 5.00 -8.19 -2.94
C GLU A 110 5.48 -7.85 -1.52
N GLU A 111 6.70 -7.33 -1.40
CA GLU A 111 7.30 -6.89 -0.14
C GLU A 111 6.82 -5.51 0.31
N ALA A 112 6.45 -4.63 -0.63
CA ALA A 112 5.86 -3.33 -0.33
C ALA A 112 4.50 -3.44 0.37
N LEU A 113 3.71 -4.46 0.02
CA LEU A 113 2.35 -4.66 0.53
C LEU A 113 2.31 -4.78 2.08
N PRO A 114 3.10 -5.66 2.74
CA PRO A 114 3.17 -5.68 4.20
C PRO A 114 3.63 -4.36 4.83
N ALA A 115 4.61 -3.68 4.24
CA ALA A 115 5.06 -2.38 4.74
C ALA A 115 3.93 -1.34 4.73
N ALA A 116 3.16 -1.29 3.63
CA ALA A 116 2.00 -0.41 3.50
C ALA A 116 0.86 -0.78 4.46
N LEU A 117 0.62 -2.08 4.69
CA LEU A 117 -0.37 -2.55 5.67
C LEU A 117 0.01 -2.14 7.10
N GLN A 118 1.29 -2.25 7.48
CA GLN A 118 1.77 -1.77 8.78
C GLN A 118 1.65 -0.24 8.88
N CYS A 119 1.99 0.48 7.82
CA CYS A 119 1.83 1.92 7.74
C CYS A 119 0.40 2.35 8.03
N LEU A 120 -0.59 1.71 7.38
CA LEU A 120 -2.00 1.97 7.64
C LEU A 120 -2.38 1.72 9.10
N LYS A 121 -1.93 0.60 9.70
CA LYS A 121 -2.23 0.27 11.10
C LYS A 121 -1.67 1.29 12.08
N PHE A 122 -0.41 1.69 11.92
CA PHE A 122 0.19 2.71 12.78
C PHE A 122 -0.44 4.08 12.54
N ALA A 123 -0.81 4.41 11.30
CA ALA A 123 -1.45 5.69 10.97
C ALA A 123 -2.85 5.79 11.59
N VAL A 124 -3.66 4.72 11.50
CA VAL A 124 -4.97 4.66 12.18
C VAL A 124 -4.82 4.81 13.69
N ARG A 125 -3.76 4.25 14.29
CA ARG A 125 -3.47 4.42 15.72
C ARG A 125 -3.06 5.85 16.07
N ALA A 126 -2.34 6.54 15.20
CA ALA A 126 -1.81 7.88 15.45
C ALA A 126 -2.89 8.97 15.30
N TYR A 127 -3.68 8.86 14.24
CA TYR A 127 -4.56 9.94 13.78
C TYR A 127 -6.05 9.59 13.87
N GLY A 128 -6.39 8.31 14.07
CA GLY A 128 -7.76 7.83 14.08
C GLY A 128 -8.24 7.37 12.70
N ILE A 129 -9.56 7.16 12.60
CA ILE A 129 -10.20 6.63 11.40
C ILE A 129 -10.58 7.79 10.47
N ALA A 130 -10.35 7.60 9.17
CA ALA A 130 -10.76 8.49 8.10
C ALA A 130 -10.20 9.92 8.15
N CYS A 131 -8.99 10.09 8.69
CA CYS A 131 -8.21 11.32 8.54
C CYS A 131 -7.44 11.34 7.20
N VAL A 132 -7.02 12.54 6.77
CA VAL A 132 -6.32 12.77 5.49
C VAL A 132 -4.98 12.02 5.43
N GLU A 133 -4.31 11.83 6.56
CA GLU A 133 -3.04 11.10 6.67
C GLU A 133 -3.16 9.63 6.24
N LEU A 134 -4.37 9.04 6.25
CA LEU A 134 -4.58 7.67 5.77
C LEU A 134 -4.60 7.57 4.24
N VAL A 135 -4.74 8.68 3.51
CA VAL A 135 -4.76 8.65 2.04
C VAL A 135 -3.45 8.06 1.51
N SER A 136 -2.30 8.52 2.00
CA SER A 136 -1.01 8.04 1.50
C SER A 136 -0.81 6.52 1.69
N PRO A 137 -1.03 5.92 2.89
CA PRO A 137 -1.03 4.47 3.05
C PRO A 137 -1.97 3.73 2.08
N TYR A 138 -3.19 4.24 1.85
CA TYR A 138 -4.11 3.62 0.89
C TYR A 138 -3.62 3.70 -0.56
N LEU A 139 -2.99 4.80 -0.97
CA LEU A 139 -2.41 4.93 -2.30
C LEU A 139 -1.23 3.96 -2.53
N VAL A 140 -0.39 3.78 -1.52
CA VAL A 140 0.74 2.83 -1.55
C VAL A 140 0.23 1.38 -1.58
N LEU A 141 -0.83 1.06 -0.81
CA LEU A 141 -1.49 -0.25 -0.86
C LEU A 141 -2.08 -0.53 -2.25
N ALA A 142 -2.77 0.46 -2.83
CA ALA A 142 -3.33 0.34 -4.17
C ALA A 142 -2.26 0.12 -5.24
N GLU A 143 -1.16 0.88 -5.19
CA GLU A 143 -0.03 0.72 -6.10
C GLU A 143 0.61 -0.67 -5.98
N SER A 144 0.81 -1.16 -4.76
CA SER A 144 1.29 -2.52 -4.50
C SER A 144 0.36 -3.56 -5.13
N CYS A 145 -0.96 -3.40 -4.95
CA CYS A 145 -1.95 -4.29 -5.55
C CYS A 145 -1.99 -4.23 -7.09
N ILE A 146 -1.81 -3.05 -7.69
CA ILE A 146 -1.71 -2.90 -9.15
C ILE A 146 -0.48 -3.64 -9.67
N GLY A 147 0.68 -3.46 -9.04
CA GLY A 147 1.92 -4.16 -9.40
C GLY A 147 1.82 -5.70 -9.29
N LEU A 148 0.96 -6.19 -8.40
CA LEU A 148 0.66 -7.63 -8.23
C LEU A 148 -0.51 -8.14 -9.11
N GLY A 149 -1.11 -7.28 -9.94
CA GLY A 149 -2.30 -7.64 -10.73
C GLY A 149 -3.59 -7.87 -9.91
N LYS A 150 -3.59 -7.51 -8.62
CA LYS A 150 -4.74 -7.64 -7.70
C LYS A 150 -5.68 -6.44 -7.84
N LEU A 151 -6.23 -6.24 -9.04
CA LEU A 151 -6.94 -5.02 -9.42
C LEU A 151 -8.20 -4.75 -8.57
N ASN A 152 -8.94 -5.78 -8.16
CA ASN A 152 -10.12 -5.61 -7.31
C ASN A 152 -9.76 -5.12 -5.89
N GLN A 153 -8.60 -5.53 -5.37
CA GLN A 153 -8.11 -5.04 -4.07
C GLN A 153 -7.61 -3.61 -4.20
N ALA A 154 -6.90 -3.28 -5.28
CA ALA A 154 -6.46 -1.92 -5.57
C ALA A 154 -7.65 -0.95 -5.66
N GLU A 155 -8.73 -1.34 -6.32
CA GLU A 155 -9.97 -0.57 -6.40
C GLU A 155 -10.59 -0.34 -5.02
N THR A 156 -10.64 -1.38 -4.17
CA THR A 156 -11.12 -1.23 -2.79
C THR A 156 -10.30 -0.20 -2.01
N TYR A 157 -8.97 -0.24 -2.10
CA TYR A 157 -8.11 0.72 -1.42
C TYR A 157 -8.25 2.15 -1.98
N LEU A 158 -8.38 2.29 -3.29
CA LEU A 158 -8.60 3.60 -3.91
C LEU A 158 -9.97 4.17 -3.54
N ALA A 159 -11.00 3.34 -3.42
CA ALA A 159 -12.30 3.78 -2.92
C ALA A 159 -12.24 4.32 -1.48
N GLN A 160 -11.44 3.68 -0.60
CA GLN A 160 -11.19 4.20 0.75
C GLN A 160 -10.48 5.57 0.73
N ALA A 161 -9.45 5.70 -0.12
CA ALA A 161 -8.73 6.97 -0.30
C ALA A 161 -9.66 8.07 -0.84
N GLN A 162 -10.45 7.77 -1.87
CA GLN A 162 -11.44 8.69 -2.45
C GLN A 162 -12.46 9.15 -1.40
N TRP A 163 -12.95 8.23 -0.56
CA TRP A 163 -13.91 8.55 0.48
C TRP A 163 -13.35 9.53 1.52
N ILE A 164 -12.09 9.35 1.92
CA ILE A 164 -11.42 10.28 2.85
C ILE A 164 -11.29 11.66 2.22
N VAL A 165 -10.79 11.72 0.97
CA VAL A 165 -10.65 12.98 0.24
C VAL A 165 -11.99 13.69 0.06
N LEU A 166 -13.05 12.95 -0.26
CA LEU A 166 -14.40 13.50 -0.39
C LEU A 166 -14.91 14.10 0.93
N LYS A 167 -14.64 13.45 2.07
CA LYS A 167 -15.04 13.96 3.39
C LYS A 167 -14.22 15.17 3.84
N ALA A 168 -12.96 15.24 3.42
CA ALA A 168 -12.09 16.37 3.72
C ALA A 168 -12.43 17.63 2.89
N GLN A 169 -13.21 17.48 1.80
CA GLN A 169 -13.68 18.53 0.87
C GLN A 169 -12.65 19.63 0.53
N HIS A 170 -12.52 20.63 1.42
CA HIS A 170 -11.69 21.82 1.26
C HIS A 170 -10.30 21.74 1.93
N GLU A 171 -10.03 20.73 2.75
CA GLU A 171 -8.75 20.56 3.46
C GLU A 171 -7.72 19.76 2.66
N CYS A 172 -8.13 19.12 1.56
CA CYS A 172 -7.26 18.27 0.77
C CYS A 172 -6.40 19.10 -0.18
N SER A 173 -5.08 18.98 -0.07
CA SER A 173 -4.14 19.67 -0.96
C SER A 173 -4.21 19.16 -2.40
N ASN A 174 -3.87 20.02 -3.36
CA ASN A 174 -3.76 19.64 -4.77
C ASN A 174 -2.75 18.50 -4.97
N SER A 175 -1.69 18.45 -4.16
CA SER A 175 -0.74 17.33 -4.12
C SER A 175 -1.40 15.97 -3.84
N ILE A 176 -2.34 15.89 -2.89
CA ILE A 176 -3.04 14.65 -2.56
C ILE A 176 -4.05 14.30 -3.68
N GLN A 177 -4.77 15.29 -4.20
CA GLN A 177 -5.69 15.11 -5.34
C GLN A 177 -4.98 14.52 -6.56
N SER A 178 -3.82 15.09 -6.93
CA SER A 178 -2.97 14.59 -8.02
C SER A 178 -2.57 13.13 -7.78
N GLN A 179 -2.00 12.83 -6.61
CA GLN A 179 -1.56 11.47 -6.30
C GLN A 179 -2.69 10.43 -6.36
N LEU A 180 -3.88 10.79 -5.87
CA LEU A 180 -5.06 9.94 -5.93
C LEU A 180 -5.49 9.67 -7.38
N HIS A 181 -5.65 10.73 -8.17
CA HIS A 181 -6.08 10.63 -9.56
C HIS A 181 -5.06 9.89 -10.43
N ARG A 182 -3.76 10.03 -10.15
CA ARG A 182 -2.71 9.25 -10.79
C ARG A 182 -2.91 7.75 -10.56
N LYS A 183 -3.15 7.34 -9.31
CA LYS A 183 -3.36 5.91 -8.99
C LYS A 183 -4.66 5.36 -9.58
N LEU A 184 -5.73 6.16 -9.63
CA LEU A 184 -6.97 5.81 -10.34
C LEU A 184 -6.71 5.62 -11.84
N GLY A 185 -5.95 6.51 -12.46
CA GLY A 185 -5.53 6.40 -13.86
C GLY A 185 -4.77 5.10 -14.13
N LEU A 186 -3.79 4.77 -13.29
CA LEU A 186 -3.05 3.51 -13.36
C LEU A 186 -3.94 2.28 -13.19
N LEU A 187 -4.90 2.31 -12.26
CA LEU A 187 -5.85 1.23 -12.06
C LEU A 187 -6.71 1.00 -13.32
N TYR A 188 -7.31 2.06 -13.87
CA TYR A 188 -8.17 1.93 -15.04
C TYR A 188 -7.40 1.53 -16.30
N ALA A 189 -6.17 2.01 -16.45
CA ALA A 189 -5.27 1.54 -17.50
C ALA A 189 -4.97 0.03 -17.34
N ALA A 190 -4.75 -0.46 -16.11
CA ALA A 190 -4.51 -1.88 -15.85
C ALA A 190 -5.75 -2.74 -16.16
N LYS A 191 -6.95 -2.18 -16.01
CA LYS A 191 -8.23 -2.78 -16.38
C LYS A 191 -8.56 -2.63 -17.87
N CYS A 192 -7.68 -2.05 -18.68
CA CYS A 192 -7.90 -1.71 -20.09
C CYS A 192 -9.09 -0.76 -20.33
N ASN A 193 -9.53 -0.02 -19.30
CA ASN A 193 -10.54 1.03 -19.43
C ASN A 193 -9.82 2.36 -19.69
N TYR A 194 -9.38 2.53 -20.94
CA TYR A 194 -8.52 3.65 -21.32
C TYR A 194 -9.22 5.02 -21.25
N GLU A 195 -10.53 5.06 -21.47
CA GLU A 195 -11.33 6.29 -21.38
C GLU A 195 -11.29 6.85 -19.95
N LEU A 196 -11.67 6.05 -18.95
CA LEU A 196 -11.61 6.46 -17.55
C LEU A 196 -10.17 6.70 -17.07
N ALA A 197 -9.20 5.96 -17.62
CA ALA A 197 -7.79 6.19 -17.31
C ALA A 197 -7.35 7.59 -17.74
N LEU A 198 -7.66 8.00 -18.98
CA LEU A 198 -7.32 9.33 -19.49
C LEU A 198 -8.04 10.45 -18.72
N GLU A 199 -9.31 10.26 -18.36
CA GLU A 199 -10.04 11.23 -17.52
C GLU A 199 -9.37 11.43 -16.15
N CYS A 200 -8.96 10.33 -15.51
CA CYS A 200 -8.27 10.39 -14.22
C CYS A 200 -6.88 11.04 -14.36
N LEU A 201 -6.12 10.68 -15.39
CA LEU A 201 -4.78 11.25 -15.61
C LEU A 201 -4.83 12.73 -16.01
N ALA A 202 -5.87 13.17 -16.71
CA ALA A 202 -6.09 14.60 -16.97
C ALA A 202 -6.32 15.38 -15.65
N LYS A 203 -7.09 14.82 -14.71
CA LYS A 203 -7.26 15.40 -13.36
C LYS A 203 -5.96 15.41 -12.57
N ASP A 204 -5.15 14.35 -12.66
CA ASP A 204 -3.81 14.29 -12.06
C ASP A 204 -2.95 15.48 -12.54
N ILE A 205 -2.82 15.65 -13.86
CA ILE A 205 -2.04 16.74 -14.47
C ILE A 205 -2.58 18.10 -14.05
N PHE A 206 -3.91 18.28 -14.03
CA PHE A 206 -4.52 19.55 -13.61
C PHE A 206 -4.12 19.91 -12.17
N TYR A 207 -4.33 19.01 -11.21
CA TYR A 207 -3.97 19.27 -9.81
C TYR A 207 -2.46 19.38 -9.59
N ALA A 208 -1.65 18.57 -10.28
CA ALA A 208 -0.19 18.66 -10.23
C ALA A 208 0.30 20.02 -10.77
N SER A 209 -0.34 20.53 -11.83
CA SER A 209 -0.03 21.85 -12.40
C SER A 209 -0.40 23.00 -11.46
N LEU A 210 -1.51 22.89 -10.72
CA LEU A 210 -1.89 23.88 -9.71
C LEU A 210 -0.91 23.91 -8.52
N GLU A 211 -0.39 22.76 -8.11
CA GLU A 211 0.52 22.65 -6.97
C GLU A 211 1.97 22.99 -7.32
N TYR A 212 2.46 22.54 -8.48
CA TYR A 212 3.88 22.56 -8.82
C TYR A 212 4.22 23.33 -10.10
N GLY A 213 3.23 23.67 -10.93
CA GLY A 213 3.42 24.19 -12.28
C GLY A 213 3.51 23.10 -13.35
N THR A 214 3.32 23.51 -14.61
CA THR A 214 3.26 22.60 -15.77
C THR A 214 4.59 21.95 -16.11
N ASP A 215 5.71 22.63 -15.83
CA ASP A 215 7.06 22.22 -16.22
C ASP A 215 7.78 21.42 -15.11
N HIS A 216 7.12 21.26 -13.96
CA HIS A 216 7.72 20.57 -12.82
C HIS A 216 7.75 19.05 -13.02
N ILE A 217 8.81 18.40 -12.53
CA ILE A 217 9.02 16.94 -12.68
C ILE A 217 7.85 16.09 -12.16
N ARG A 218 7.14 16.57 -11.12
CA ARG A 218 5.95 15.89 -10.58
C ARG A 218 4.79 15.89 -11.57
N THR A 219 4.60 16.98 -12.33
CA THR A 219 3.59 17.09 -13.38
C THR A 219 3.96 16.25 -14.61
N ALA A 220 5.26 16.20 -14.94
CA ALA A 220 5.77 15.35 -16.02
C ALA A 220 5.43 13.86 -15.83
N GLY A 221 5.33 13.39 -14.58
CA GLY A 221 4.86 12.04 -14.28
C GLY A 221 3.46 11.76 -14.83
N GLY A 222 2.53 12.73 -14.76
CA GLY A 222 1.19 12.59 -15.33
C GLY A 222 1.19 12.53 -16.86
N TYR A 223 1.98 13.40 -17.51
CA TYR A 223 2.14 13.37 -18.98
C TYR A 223 2.67 12.02 -19.46
N PHE A 224 3.67 11.47 -18.78
CA PHE A 224 4.22 10.16 -19.12
C PHE A 224 3.14 9.07 -19.03
N GLN A 225 2.35 9.04 -17.95
CA GLN A 225 1.29 8.05 -17.81
C GLN A 225 0.20 8.19 -18.88
N MET A 226 -0.17 9.42 -19.27
CA MET A 226 -1.12 9.63 -20.38
C MET A 226 -0.55 9.08 -21.70
N ALA A 227 0.74 9.34 -21.97
CA ALA A 227 1.41 8.82 -23.16
C ALA A 227 1.41 7.29 -23.20
N GLU A 228 1.66 6.63 -22.07
CA GLU A 228 1.59 5.16 -21.97
C GLU A 228 0.17 4.64 -22.24
N VAL A 229 -0.87 5.31 -21.76
CA VAL A 229 -2.26 4.95 -22.07
C VAL A 229 -2.55 5.09 -23.57
N PHE A 230 -2.15 6.20 -24.20
CA PHE A 230 -2.31 6.36 -25.65
C PHE A 230 -1.56 5.29 -26.44
N TYR A 231 -0.35 4.92 -25.99
CA TYR A 231 0.43 3.86 -26.62
C TYR A 231 -0.23 2.48 -26.47
N ALA A 232 -0.81 2.18 -25.30
CA ALA A 232 -1.59 0.97 -25.08
C ALA A 232 -2.84 0.91 -25.98
N MET A 233 -3.56 2.04 -26.14
CA MET A 233 -4.69 2.15 -27.06
C MET A 233 -4.28 1.90 -28.52
N TYR A 234 -3.15 2.49 -28.95
CA TYR A 234 -2.61 2.28 -30.29
C TYR A 234 -2.31 0.80 -30.56
N LYS A 235 -1.63 0.12 -29.62
CA LYS A 235 -1.36 -1.33 -29.72
C LYS A 235 -2.64 -2.16 -29.76
N ALA A 236 -3.62 -1.83 -28.93
CA ALA A 236 -4.89 -2.54 -28.89
C ALA A 236 -5.69 -2.40 -30.20
N ASN A 237 -5.57 -1.25 -30.87
CA ASN A 237 -6.19 -1.02 -32.17
C ASN A 237 -5.42 -1.66 -33.33
N GLY A 238 -4.08 -1.64 -33.30
CA GLY A 238 -3.25 -2.32 -34.31
C GLY A 238 -3.46 -3.83 -34.35
N ASN A 239 -3.64 -4.47 -33.19
CA ASN A 239 -3.89 -5.92 -33.09
C ASN A 239 -5.29 -6.35 -33.54
N LYS A 240 -6.25 -5.43 -33.72
CA LYS A 240 -7.57 -5.79 -34.31
C LYS A 240 -7.45 -6.18 -35.80
N GLY A 241 -6.31 -5.87 -36.44
CA GLY A 241 -6.02 -6.30 -37.82
C GLY A 241 -5.50 -7.74 -37.96
N SER A 242 -5.10 -8.41 -36.87
CA SER A 242 -4.59 -9.78 -36.88
C SER A 242 -5.47 -10.70 -36.02
N HIS A 243 -6.28 -11.52 -36.68
CA HIS A 243 -7.13 -12.54 -36.06
C HIS A 243 -6.27 -13.55 -35.27
N ASP A 244 -6.05 -13.32 -33.97
CA ASP A 244 -5.64 -14.38 -33.05
C ASP A 244 -6.09 -14.11 -31.60
N GLN A 245 -7.22 -14.73 -31.23
CA GLN A 245 -7.90 -14.54 -29.94
C GLN A 245 -7.11 -15.10 -28.73
N ASN A 246 -6.04 -15.86 -28.95
CA ASN A 246 -5.19 -16.39 -27.88
C ASN A 246 -4.12 -15.41 -27.38
N PHE A 247 -3.95 -14.25 -28.02
CA PHE A 247 -2.92 -13.26 -27.68
C PHE A 247 -3.28 -12.33 -26.51
N GLN A 248 -4.56 -12.27 -26.12
CA GLN A 248 -5.03 -11.36 -25.06
C GLN A 248 -4.52 -11.72 -23.65
N LYS A 249 -4.27 -13.00 -23.35
CA LYS A 249 -3.88 -13.43 -21.99
C LYS A 249 -2.39 -13.22 -21.68
N SER A 250 -1.50 -13.28 -22.67
CA SER A 250 -0.05 -13.13 -22.45
C SER A 250 0.37 -11.66 -22.29
N GLN A 251 -0.30 -10.72 -22.97
CA GLN A 251 0.00 -9.29 -22.85
C GLN A 251 -0.66 -8.60 -21.64
N LEU A 252 -1.68 -9.20 -21.03
CA LEU A 252 -2.26 -8.75 -19.75
C LEU A 252 -1.20 -8.65 -18.63
N ASN A 253 -0.15 -9.49 -18.68
CA ASN A 253 0.98 -9.43 -17.75
C ASN A 253 2.03 -8.36 -18.09
N LEU A 254 2.00 -7.78 -19.29
CA LEU A 254 2.99 -6.81 -19.77
C LEU A 254 2.53 -5.36 -19.67
N CYS A 255 1.21 -5.10 -19.62
CA CYS A 255 0.73 -3.75 -19.93
C CYS A 255 1.09 -2.68 -18.89
N ILE A 256 1.33 -3.01 -17.61
CA ILE A 256 1.70 -2.02 -16.58
C ILE A 256 2.76 -2.48 -15.56
N PRO A 257 2.80 -3.76 -15.09
CA PRO A 257 3.74 -4.15 -14.02
C PRO A 257 5.22 -3.92 -14.37
N GLN A 258 5.59 -4.00 -15.65
CA GLN A 258 6.97 -3.78 -16.10
C GLN A 258 7.34 -2.29 -16.32
N LEU A 259 6.38 -1.36 -16.28
CA LEU A 259 6.62 0.03 -16.74
C LEU A 259 6.81 1.04 -15.60
N LEU A 260 6.37 0.73 -14.38
CA LEU A 260 6.80 1.48 -13.18
C LEU A 260 8.33 1.48 -13.01
N GLN A 261 9.04 0.55 -13.67
CA GLN A 261 10.49 0.40 -13.63
C GLN A 261 11.24 1.30 -14.65
N LYS A 262 10.58 1.91 -15.65
CA LYS A 262 11.30 2.51 -16.79
C LYS A 262 11.85 3.93 -16.59
N PHE A 263 11.61 4.59 -15.46
CA PHE A 263 12.35 5.80 -15.08
C PHE A 263 13.38 5.52 -13.98
N GLN A 264 14.24 4.52 -14.23
CA GLN A 264 15.38 4.19 -13.36
C GLN A 264 16.56 3.69 -14.19
N LYS A 265 17.22 4.61 -14.89
CA LYS A 265 18.67 4.63 -15.18
C LYS A 265 19.03 5.97 -15.79
#